data_AF-A0A165F6W0-F1
#
_entry.id   AF-A0A165F6W0-F1
#
_cell.length_a   1.000
_cell.length_b   1.000
_cell.length_c   1.000
_cell.angle_alpha   90.00
_cell.angle_beta   90.00
_cell.angle_gamma   90.00
#
_symmetry.space_group_name_H-M   'P 1'
#
loop_
_entity.id
_entity.type
_entity.pdbx_description
1 polymer ?
#
loop_
_entity_poly.entity_id
_entity_poly.type
_entity_poly.pdbx_seq_one_letter_code
_entity_poly.pdbx_strand_id
1 'polypeptide(L)'
;MSLVTSISLELSDIEETIDLGKLSHARNPHSLNRRKACLPGTRTSTLDEIIGWICDPTASRARFILGPAGAGKSAVAHAIGQHFNGLRRLAALVSFDSNFANDCHPNSFLCTLALSIADWNTDFRKALHDVLKRESQSHLQHSPEIEQQWKLLIVEPAKAVAFVGAVVVV
;
A
#
# COMPACT_ATOMS: atom_id res chain seq x y z
N MET A 1 14.93 -33.78 -6.89
CA MET A 1 13.72 -32.94 -6.74
C MET A 1 14.05 -31.52 -7.20
N SER A 2 13.42 -30.99 -8.24
CA SER A 2 13.90 -31.08 -9.63
C SER A 2 14.22 -29.67 -10.12
N LEU A 3 15.29 -29.47 -10.90
CA LEU A 3 15.63 -28.20 -11.58
C LEU A 3 14.45 -27.61 -12.38
N VAL A 4 13.54 -28.47 -12.82
CA VAL A 4 12.30 -28.10 -13.53
C VAL A 4 11.37 -27.25 -12.65
N THR A 5 11.31 -27.52 -11.35
CA THR A 5 10.51 -26.72 -10.40
C THR A 5 11.13 -25.35 -10.19
N SER A 6 12.46 -25.26 -10.13
CA SER A 6 13.17 -23.98 -10.02
C SER A 6 13.00 -23.11 -11.25
N ILE A 7 13.08 -23.69 -12.46
CA ILE A 7 12.86 -22.97 -13.72
C ILE A 7 11.40 -22.52 -13.85
N SER A 8 10.42 -23.36 -13.46
CA SER A 8 9.00 -22.96 -13.45
C SER A 8 8.72 -21.82 -12.47
N LEU A 9 9.36 -21.79 -11.31
CA LEU A 9 9.23 -20.71 -10.34
C LEU A 9 9.80 -19.40 -10.91
N GLU A 10 11.00 -19.43 -11.50
CA GLU A 10 11.59 -18.23 -12.11
C GLU A 10 10.79 -17.71 -13.30
N LEU A 11 10.22 -18.59 -14.13
CA LEU A 11 9.33 -18.18 -15.22
C LEU A 11 8.04 -17.52 -14.71
N SER A 12 7.47 -18.04 -13.61
CA SER A 12 6.28 -17.44 -12.99
C SER A 12 6.58 -16.08 -12.35
N ASP A 13 7.74 -15.92 -11.72
CA ASP A 13 8.18 -14.65 -11.16
C ASP A 13 8.41 -13.60 -12.25
N ILE A 14 8.97 -13.99 -13.41
CA ILE A 14 9.19 -13.09 -14.55
C ILE A 14 7.85 -12.63 -15.16
N GLU A 15 6.90 -13.55 -15.35
CA GLU A 15 5.57 -13.22 -15.89
C GLU A 15 4.81 -12.26 -14.96
N GLU A 16 4.85 -12.53 -13.64
CA GLU A 16 4.26 -11.68 -12.60
C GLU A 16 4.86 -10.26 -12.64
N THR A 17 6.18 -10.16 -12.78
CA THR A 17 6.88 -8.86 -12.83
C THR A 17 6.53 -8.06 -14.09
N ILE A 18 6.37 -8.74 -15.24
CA ILE A 18 5.99 -8.10 -16.51
C ILE A 18 4.56 -7.57 -16.43
N ASP A 19 3.63 -8.31 -15.86
CA ASP A 19 2.22 -7.89 -15.77
C ASP A 19 2.01 -6.79 -14.72
N LEU A 20 2.73 -6.83 -13.61
CA LEU A 20 2.72 -5.74 -12.62
C LEU A 20 3.37 -4.47 -13.17
N GLY A 21 4.44 -4.61 -13.97
CA GLY A 21 5.14 -3.48 -14.61
C GLY A 21 4.30 -2.74 -15.67
N LYS A 22 3.17 -3.30 -16.10
CA LYS A 22 2.22 -2.64 -17.01
C LYS A 22 1.27 -1.66 -16.31
N LEU A 23 1.12 -1.74 -14.99
CA LEU A 23 0.26 -0.82 -14.24
C LEU A 23 0.86 0.58 -14.22
N SER A 24 0.09 1.58 -14.67
CA SER A 24 0.49 2.99 -14.56
C SER A 24 0.55 3.38 -13.08
N HIS A 25 1.76 3.52 -12.55
CA HIS A 25 1.99 3.95 -11.17
C HIS A 25 2.54 5.38 -11.13
N ALA A 26 2.33 6.07 -10.02
CA ALA A 26 2.96 7.37 -9.81
C ALA A 26 4.48 7.19 -9.90
N ARG A 27 5.18 8.07 -10.62
CA ARG A 27 6.60 7.93 -10.97
C ARG A 27 7.56 7.96 -9.78
N ASN A 28 7.05 8.16 -8.56
CA ASN A 28 7.82 8.15 -7.32
C ASN A 28 6.89 8.07 -6.08
N PRO A 29 6.40 6.89 -5.66
CA PRO A 29 5.80 6.78 -4.34
C PRO A 29 6.87 7.16 -3.31
N HIS A 30 6.68 8.28 -2.60
CA HIS A 30 7.65 8.71 -1.62
C HIS A 30 7.79 7.64 -0.54
N SER A 31 8.95 6.98 -0.55
CA SER A 31 9.32 6.00 0.45
C SER A 31 9.45 6.66 1.83
N LEU A 32 9.32 5.84 2.87
CA LEU A 32 9.41 6.23 4.27
C LEU A 32 10.65 7.10 4.54
N ASN A 33 10.45 8.42 4.63
CA ASN A 33 11.55 9.34 4.90
C ASN A 33 11.73 9.50 6.41
N ARG A 34 12.87 9.03 6.92
CA ARG A 34 13.13 9.06 8.36
C ARG A 34 13.10 10.48 8.96
N ARG A 35 13.52 11.46 8.15
CA ARG A 35 13.62 12.87 8.53
C ARG A 35 12.27 13.60 8.55
N LYS A 36 11.21 13.01 7.99
CA LYS A 36 9.86 13.59 7.97
C LYS A 36 9.02 13.21 9.18
N ALA A 37 9.43 12.23 9.99
CA ALA A 37 8.67 11.84 11.19
C ALA A 37 8.82 12.84 12.34
N CYS A 38 7.94 12.68 13.33
CA CYS A 38 8.05 13.39 14.60
C CYS A 38 9.46 13.23 15.21
N LEU A 39 9.94 14.31 15.84
CA LEU A 39 11.18 14.27 16.61
C LEU A 39 11.02 13.26 17.76
N PRO A 40 12.07 12.49 18.11
CA PRO A 40 12.01 11.54 19.21
C PRO A 40 11.50 12.20 20.50
N GLY A 41 10.56 11.55 21.19
CA GLY A 41 9.97 12.04 22.44
C GLY A 41 8.89 13.12 22.27
N THR A 42 8.56 13.52 21.04
CA THR A 42 7.47 14.47 20.79
C THR A 42 6.18 13.75 20.40
N ARG A 43 5.03 14.27 20.84
CA ARG A 43 3.68 13.80 20.47
C ARG A 43 3.41 12.31 20.74
N THR A 44 4.10 11.75 21.75
CA THR A 44 3.97 10.36 22.17
C THR A 44 2.52 9.99 22.47
N SER A 45 1.80 10.82 23.23
CA SER A 45 0.38 10.59 23.53
C SER A 45 -0.50 10.42 22.28
N THR A 46 -0.30 11.23 21.23
CA THR A 46 -1.07 11.10 19.98
C THR A 46 -0.67 9.85 19.21
N LEU A 47 0.62 9.51 19.19
CA LEU A 47 1.10 8.29 18.53
C LEU A 47 0.57 7.04 19.23
N ASP A 48 0.62 7.00 20.55
CA ASP A 48 0.14 5.89 21.36
C ASP A 48 -1.37 5.69 21.20
N GLU A 49 -2.13 6.78 21.15
CA GLU A 49 -3.57 6.73 20.87
C GLU A 49 -3.87 6.14 19.49
N ILE A 50 -3.13 6.56 18.45
CA ILE A 50 -3.31 6.04 17.09
C ILE A 50 -2.88 4.56 17.02
N ILE A 51 -1.77 4.18 17.66
CA ILE A 51 -1.30 2.79 17.72
C ILE A 51 -2.33 1.91 18.45
N GLY A 52 -2.88 2.39 19.57
CA GLY A 52 -3.95 1.71 20.29
C GLY A 52 -5.18 1.49 19.41
N TRP A 53 -5.59 2.52 18.67
CA TRP A 53 -6.68 2.43 17.69
C TRP A 53 -6.39 1.42 16.55
N ILE A 54 -5.16 1.40 16.01
CA ILE A 54 -4.76 0.44 14.95
C ILE A 54 -4.84 -1.00 15.45
N CYS A 55 -4.46 -1.24 16.70
CA CYS A 55 -4.44 -2.57 17.31
C CYS A 55 -5.80 -3.03 17.85
N ASP A 56 -6.79 -2.15 17.94
CA ASP A 56 -8.13 -2.49 18.41
C ASP A 56 -8.93 -3.19 17.29
N PRO A 57 -9.35 -4.46 17.48
CA PRO A 57 -10.11 -5.18 16.47
C PRO A 57 -11.53 -4.64 16.28
N THR A 58 -12.06 -3.87 17.23
CA THR A 58 -13.42 -3.30 17.21
C THR A 58 -13.47 -1.89 16.62
N ALA A 59 -12.32 -1.24 16.49
CA ALA A 59 -12.22 0.10 15.94
C ALA A 59 -12.45 0.13 14.42
N SER A 60 -12.76 1.32 13.90
CA SER A 60 -12.81 1.56 12.46
C SER A 60 -11.49 1.21 11.79
N ARG A 61 -11.51 0.84 10.50
CA ARG A 61 -10.29 0.52 9.73
C ARG A 61 -9.69 1.73 9.00
N ALA A 62 -10.40 2.86 9.02
CA ALA A 62 -9.94 4.13 8.47
C ALA A 62 -10.09 5.22 9.52
N ARG A 63 -9.08 6.10 9.60
CA ARG A 63 -9.06 7.26 10.50
C ARG A 63 -8.40 8.45 9.82
N PHE A 64 -9.03 9.61 9.95
CA PHE A 64 -8.51 10.87 9.44
C PHE A 64 -7.79 11.63 10.56
N ILE A 65 -6.57 12.09 10.29
CA ILE A 65 -5.83 12.99 11.18
C ILE A 65 -6.16 14.43 10.77
N LEU A 66 -6.98 15.09 11.58
CA LEU A 66 -7.41 16.48 11.35
C LEU A 66 -6.64 17.43 12.26
N GLY A 67 -6.37 18.64 11.77
CA GLY A 67 -5.63 19.65 12.53
C GLY A 67 -5.18 20.83 11.68
N PRO A 68 -4.72 21.93 12.29
CA PRO A 68 -4.35 23.15 11.58
C PRO A 68 -3.20 22.93 10.59
N ALA A 69 -3.07 23.83 9.62
CA ALA A 69 -1.90 23.87 8.73
C ALA A 69 -0.63 24.06 9.58
N GLY A 70 0.47 23.42 9.19
CA GLY A 70 1.72 23.46 9.97
C GLY A 70 1.72 22.61 11.24
N ALA A 71 0.59 22.02 11.64
CA ALA A 71 0.52 21.14 12.81
C ALA A 71 1.28 19.81 12.65
N GLY A 72 2.02 19.58 11.56
CA GLY A 72 2.84 18.38 11.39
C GLY A 72 2.06 17.07 11.29
N LYS A 73 0.85 17.08 10.70
CA LYS A 73 0.03 15.86 10.49
C LYS A 73 0.77 14.79 9.69
N SER A 74 1.45 15.21 8.61
CA SER A 74 2.30 14.32 7.82
C SER A 74 3.46 13.74 8.63
N ALA A 75 3.96 14.47 9.64
CA ALA A 75 5.00 13.95 10.53
C ALA A 75 4.48 12.85 11.46
N VAL A 76 3.22 12.95 11.91
CA VAL A 76 2.54 11.89 12.66
C VAL A 76 2.35 10.67 11.76
N ALA A 77 1.86 10.84 10.52
CA ALA A 77 1.73 9.75 9.56
C ALA A 77 3.07 9.04 9.31
N HIS A 78 4.15 9.79 9.05
CA HIS A 78 5.48 9.22 8.91
C HIS A 78 6.00 8.52 10.18
N ALA A 79 5.66 9.02 11.38
CA ALA A 79 6.05 8.38 12.64
C ALA A 79 5.33 7.04 12.85
N ILE A 80 4.02 6.98 12.58
CA ILE A 80 3.25 5.73 12.57
C ILE A 80 3.82 4.77 11.54
N GLY A 81 4.07 5.24 10.31
CA GLY A 81 4.71 4.45 9.26
C GLY A 81 6.05 3.88 9.72
N GLN A 82 6.89 4.67 10.40
CA GLN A 82 8.16 4.18 10.94
C GLN A 82 8.00 3.10 11.99
N HIS A 83 7.03 3.28 12.90
CA HIS A 83 6.74 2.31 13.94
C HIS A 83 6.35 0.95 13.33
N PHE A 84 5.37 0.95 12.42
CA PHE A 84 4.89 -0.29 11.79
C PHE A 84 5.88 -0.86 10.76
N ASN A 85 6.73 -0.04 10.14
CA ASN A 85 7.83 -0.54 9.31
C ASN A 85 8.85 -1.32 10.14
N GLY A 86 9.17 -0.85 11.36
CA GLY A 86 10.01 -1.60 12.30
C GLY A 86 9.43 -2.95 12.71
N LEU A 87 8.11 -3.06 12.71
CA LEU A 87 7.36 -4.30 12.98
C LEU A 87 7.13 -5.16 11.72
N ARG A 88 7.63 -4.74 10.54
CA ARG A 88 7.33 -5.33 9.22
C ARG A 88 5.83 -5.42 8.90
N ARG A 89 5.05 -4.47 9.42
CA ARG A 89 3.58 -4.39 9.27
C ARG A 89 3.12 -3.11 8.55
N LEU A 90 4.03 -2.38 7.93
CA LEU A 90 3.71 -1.28 7.01
C LEU A 90 3.59 -1.87 5.60
N ALA A 91 2.37 -1.99 5.09
CA ALA A 91 2.14 -2.52 3.75
C ALA A 91 2.36 -1.45 2.66
N ALA A 92 2.00 -0.20 2.94
CA ALA A 92 2.29 0.90 2.04
C ALA A 92 2.35 2.23 2.80
N LEU A 93 3.15 3.16 2.28
CA LEU A 93 3.13 4.56 2.65
C LEU A 93 3.03 5.37 1.36
N VAL A 94 1.93 6.10 1.18
CA VAL A 94 1.71 6.90 -0.01
C VAL A 94 1.48 8.34 0.39
N SER A 95 2.48 9.20 0.17
CA SER A 95 2.33 10.62 0.42
C SER A 95 2.07 11.39 -0.88
N PHE A 96 1.04 12.21 -0.87
CA PHE A 96 0.75 13.15 -1.94
C PHE A 96 1.56 14.44 -1.73
N ASP A 97 2.33 14.83 -2.73
CA ASP A 97 2.93 16.16 -2.80
C ASP A 97 2.08 17.03 -3.73
N SER A 98 1.68 18.20 -3.25
CA SER A 98 0.89 19.19 -4.00
C SER A 98 1.57 19.64 -5.30
N ASN A 99 2.90 19.50 -5.41
CA ASN A 99 3.62 19.79 -6.65
C ASN A 99 3.31 18.81 -7.79
N PHE A 100 2.75 17.63 -7.49
CA PHE A 100 2.41 16.60 -8.47
C PHE A 100 0.89 16.33 -8.54
N ALA A 101 0.08 17.27 -8.02
CA ALA A 101 -1.38 17.12 -7.97
C ALA A 101 -2.03 16.92 -9.35
N ASN A 102 -1.42 17.44 -10.43
CA ASN A 102 -1.88 17.22 -11.80
C ASN A 102 -1.62 15.81 -12.34
N ASP A 103 -0.67 15.07 -11.77
CA ASP A 103 -0.32 13.70 -12.19
C ASP A 103 -0.99 12.63 -11.30
N CYS A 104 -1.71 13.05 -10.25
CA CYS A 104 -2.29 12.16 -9.25
C CYS A 104 -3.75 11.81 -9.60
N HIS A 105 -3.92 11.08 -10.71
CA HIS A 105 -5.21 10.47 -10.99
C HIS A 105 -5.55 9.42 -9.90
N PRO A 106 -6.81 9.36 -9.44
CA PRO A 106 -7.26 8.35 -8.47
C PRO A 106 -6.88 6.92 -8.89
N ASN A 107 -6.94 6.65 -10.19
CA ASN A 107 -6.58 5.35 -10.74
C ASN A 107 -5.10 5.04 -10.57
N SER A 108 -4.21 6.02 -10.79
CA SER A 108 -2.76 5.87 -10.58
C SER A 108 -2.42 5.65 -9.11
N PHE A 109 -3.18 6.26 -8.18
CA PHE A 109 -3.02 6.04 -6.75
C PHE A 109 -3.33 4.60 -6.36
N LEU A 110 -4.47 4.06 -6.81
CA LEU A 110 -4.85 2.68 -6.50
C LEU A 110 -3.87 1.65 -7.05
N CYS A 111 -3.39 1.85 -8.28
CA CYS A 111 -2.32 1.03 -8.85
C CYS A 111 -1.04 1.09 -8.00
N THR A 112 -0.62 2.29 -7.61
CA THR A 112 0.57 2.50 -6.79
C THR A 112 0.43 1.83 -5.42
N LEU A 113 -0.75 1.92 -4.81
CA LEU A 113 -1.05 1.27 -3.55
C LEU A 113 -1.01 -0.25 -3.68
N ALA A 114 -1.70 -0.81 -4.67
CA ALA A 114 -1.72 -2.26 -4.91
C ALA A 114 -0.31 -2.82 -5.14
N LEU A 115 0.49 -2.14 -5.95
CA LEU A 115 1.90 -2.50 -6.18
C LEU A 115 2.72 -2.42 -4.89
N SER A 116 2.54 -1.37 -4.08
CA SER A 116 3.27 -1.25 -2.81
C SER A 116 2.96 -2.40 -1.85
N ILE A 117 1.69 -2.82 -1.77
CA ILE A 117 1.27 -3.97 -0.95
C ILE A 117 1.83 -5.28 -1.53
N ALA A 118 1.84 -5.41 -2.86
CA ALA A 118 2.44 -6.54 -3.57
C ALA A 118 3.95 -6.68 -3.31
N ASP A 119 4.68 -5.56 -3.29
CA ASP A 119 6.11 -5.56 -2.95
C ASP A 119 6.36 -5.96 -1.49
N TRP A 120 5.43 -5.61 -0.60
CA TRP A 120 5.50 -5.97 0.81
C TRP A 120 5.11 -7.44 1.10
N ASN A 121 4.16 -8.00 0.34
CA ASN A 121 3.62 -9.35 0.58
C ASN A 121 3.48 -10.14 -0.72
N THR A 122 4.28 -11.20 -0.84
CA THR A 122 4.32 -12.07 -2.02
C THR A 122 3.01 -12.83 -2.26
N ASP A 123 2.26 -13.19 -1.22
CA ASP A 123 0.96 -13.86 -1.39
C ASP A 123 -0.07 -12.89 -1.97
N PHE A 124 -0.03 -11.63 -1.54
CA PHE A 124 -0.84 -10.56 -2.14
C PHE A 124 -0.45 -10.31 -3.60
N ARG A 125 0.86 -10.31 -3.90
CA ARG A 125 1.38 -10.16 -5.26
C ARG A 125 0.82 -11.21 -6.22
N LYS A 126 0.85 -12.49 -5.80
CA LYS A 126 0.26 -13.62 -6.56
C LYS A 126 -1.25 -13.46 -6.74
N ALA A 127 -1.96 -13.15 -5.65
CA ALA A 127 -3.40 -12.96 -5.70
C ALA A 127 -3.80 -11.79 -6.62
N LEU A 128 -3.03 -10.70 -6.60
CA LEU A 128 -3.21 -9.54 -7.48
C LEU A 128 -2.99 -9.95 -8.94
N HIS A 129 -1.91 -10.66 -9.23
CA HIS A 129 -1.63 -11.18 -10.56
C HIS A 129 -2.75 -12.11 -11.08
N ASP A 130 -3.31 -12.98 -10.25
CA ASP A 130 -4.44 -13.84 -10.62
C ASP A 130 -5.74 -13.05 -10.91
N VAL A 131 -5.95 -11.90 -10.24
CA VAL A 131 -7.03 -10.98 -10.60
C VAL A 131 -6.76 -10.32 -11.95
N LEU A 132 -5.52 -9.86 -12.18
CA LEU A 132 -5.09 -9.21 -13.42
C LEU A 132 -5.10 -10.14 -14.63
N LYS A 133 -4.94 -11.45 -14.45
CA LYS A 133 -5.06 -12.45 -15.52
C LYS A 133 -6.52 -12.75 -15.89
N ARG A 134 -7.45 -12.67 -14.93
CA ARG A 134 -8.87 -12.95 -15.14
C ARG A 134 -9.59 -11.78 -15.80
N GLU A 135 -9.28 -10.57 -15.38
CA GLU A 135 -9.87 -9.33 -15.92
C GLU A 135 -8.93 -8.76 -16.99
N SER A 136 -9.45 -8.37 -18.15
CA SER A 136 -8.62 -7.73 -19.17
C SER A 136 -8.04 -6.41 -18.65
N GLN A 137 -6.71 -6.34 -18.54
CA GLN A 137 -5.97 -5.21 -17.94
C GLN A 137 -6.30 -3.83 -18.54
N SER A 138 -6.77 -3.79 -19.79
CA SER A 138 -7.25 -2.57 -20.46
C SER A 138 -8.47 -1.95 -19.78
N HIS A 139 -9.34 -2.75 -19.16
CA HIS A 139 -10.48 -2.25 -18.40
C HIS A 139 -10.04 -1.70 -17.04
N LEU A 140 -8.99 -2.23 -16.41
CA LEU A 140 -8.58 -1.81 -15.07
C LEU A 140 -7.86 -0.46 -15.04
N GLN A 141 -7.07 -0.15 -16.07
CA GLN A 141 -6.33 1.12 -16.15
C GLN A 141 -7.19 2.28 -16.65
N HIS A 142 -8.20 1.97 -17.46
CA HIS A 142 -9.08 2.96 -18.10
C HIS A 142 -10.53 2.90 -17.61
N SER A 143 -10.87 2.06 -16.62
CA SER A 143 -12.22 2.08 -16.06
C SER A 143 -12.47 3.44 -15.41
N PRO A 144 -13.60 4.10 -15.73
CA PRO A 144 -13.99 5.35 -15.10
C PRO A 144 -14.48 5.15 -13.65
N GLU A 145 -14.68 3.91 -13.19
CA GLU A 145 -15.26 3.61 -11.87
C GLU A 145 -14.20 3.22 -10.84
N ILE A 146 -13.85 4.17 -9.97
CA ILE A 146 -12.88 4.01 -8.89
C ILE A 146 -13.23 2.88 -7.91
N GLU A 147 -14.53 2.63 -7.69
CA GLU A 147 -15.01 1.59 -6.78
C GLU A 147 -14.70 0.19 -7.30
N GLN A 148 -14.89 -0.03 -8.61
CA GLN A 148 -14.56 -1.29 -9.25
C GLN A 148 -13.04 -1.54 -9.21
N GLN A 149 -12.24 -0.50 -9.45
CA GLN A 149 -10.79 -0.60 -9.36
C GLN A 149 -10.31 -0.90 -7.93
N TRP A 150 -10.90 -0.26 -6.91
CA TRP A 150 -10.62 -0.58 -5.50
C TRP A 150 -10.95 -2.04 -5.18
N LYS A 151 -12.10 -2.51 -5.63
CA LYS A 151 -12.53 -3.89 -5.41
C LYS A 151 -11.53 -4.88 -6.02
N LEU A 152 -11.14 -4.67 -7.28
CA LEU A 152 -10.29 -5.60 -8.02
C LEU A 152 -8.82 -5.54 -7.59
N LEU A 153 -8.26 -4.35 -7.36
CA LEU A 153 -6.84 -4.20 -7.05
C LEU A 153 -6.51 -4.39 -5.57
N ILE A 154 -7.45 -4.12 -4.67
CA ILE A 154 -7.19 -4.13 -3.21
C ILE A 154 -8.02 -5.20 -2.51
N VAL A 155 -9.35 -5.17 -2.67
CA VAL A 155 -10.25 -6.01 -1.86
C VAL A 155 -10.16 -7.48 -2.22
N GLU A 156 -10.24 -7.84 -3.51
CA GLU A 156 -10.19 -9.24 -3.94
C GLU A 156 -8.85 -9.91 -3.62
N PRO A 157 -7.68 -9.29 -3.90
CA PRO A 157 -6.39 -9.86 -3.50
C PRO A 157 -6.23 -9.94 -1.98
N ALA A 158 -6.71 -8.94 -1.22
CA ALA A 158 -6.63 -8.96 0.24
C ALA A 158 -7.45 -10.09 0.88
N LYS A 159 -8.58 -10.51 0.28
CA LYS A 159 -9.37 -11.65 0.77
C LYS A 159 -8.65 -12.98 0.62
N ALA A 160 -7.75 -13.10 -0.35
CA ALA A 160 -7.00 -14.33 -0.61
C ALA A 160 -5.78 -14.47 0.31
N VAL A 161 -5.46 -13.46 1.13
CA VAL A 161 -4.26 -13.40 1.96
C VAL A 161 -4.62 -13.29 3.43
N ALA A 162 -3.91 -14.05 4.27
CA ALA A 162 -3.99 -13.90 5.71
C ALA A 162 -2.92 -12.90 6.19
N PHE A 163 -3.35 -11.83 6.85
CA PHE A 163 -2.44 -10.84 7.45
C PHE A 163 -2.18 -11.17 8.93
N VAL A 164 -0.91 -11.15 9.35
CA VAL A 164 -0.51 -11.43 10.73
C VAL A 164 -0.46 -10.13 11.55
N GLY A 165 -1.51 -9.91 12.35
CA GLY A 165 -1.66 -8.72 13.18
C GLY A 165 -2.14 -7.50 12.40
N ALA A 166 -2.08 -6.33 13.03
CA ALA A 166 -2.53 -5.09 12.41
C ALA A 166 -1.53 -4.62 11.35
N VAL A 167 -1.95 -4.68 10.08
CA VAL A 167 -1.20 -4.20 8.92
C VAL A 167 -1.71 -2.80 8.57
N VAL A 168 -0.78 -1.89 8.30
CA VAL A 168 -1.09 -0.46 8.13
C VAL A 168 -0.73 -0.01 6.73
N VAL A 169 -1.64 0.75 6.14
CA VAL A 169 -1.41 1.63 4.99
C VAL A 169 -1.51 3.06 5.50
N VAL A 170 -0.50 3.88 5.18
CA VAL A 170 -0.40 5.28 5.62
C VAL A 170 -0.43 6.23 4.44
#